data_AF-I5C787-F1
#
_entry.id   AF-I5C787-F1
#
_cell.length_a   1.000
_cell.length_b   1.000
_cell.length_c   1.000
_cell.angle_alpha   90.00
_cell.angle_beta   90.00
_cell.angle_gamma   90.00
#
_symmetry.space_group_name_H-M   'P 1'
#
loop_
_entity.id
_entity.type
_entity.pdbx_description
1 polymer ?
#
loop_
_entity_poly.entity_id
_entity_poly.type
_entity_poly.pdbx_seq_one_letter_code
_entity_poly.pdbx_strand_id
1 'polypeptide(L)'
;MMAGIQYYTGQLFDMQRITAAAHAVGALAGFDLAHAIGNAPLELHAWGVDFATWCSYKYLNSGPGNVSGIYVHERWAERPDLPRFGGWWGHDEGERFKMEKGFQPMYGADGWQLANSNVLALYAHQAALDLFMEAGIKRLREKSEQLTAYLAFCLGKIGTLKEWVRIITPAEPEARGCQLSLQVKKGGKALFDALYARGVVGDWRHPDVIRIAPTPMYNQYEEVYRFAQLLEEELKRFT
;
A
#
# COMPACT_ATOMS: atom_id res chain seq x y z
N MET A 1 8.90 1.67 -13.66
CA MET A 1 7.86 1.50 -12.64
C MET A 1 8.52 1.48 -11.27
N MET A 2 7.97 2.20 -10.28
CA MET A 2 8.49 2.28 -8.91
C MET A 2 7.38 2.01 -7.89
N ALA A 3 7.71 1.72 -6.63
CA ALA A 3 6.70 1.69 -5.57
C ALA A 3 6.22 3.12 -5.25
N GLY A 4 4.93 3.29 -4.92
CA GLY A 4 4.43 4.52 -4.30
C GLY A 4 4.88 4.63 -2.85
N ILE A 5 4.75 3.53 -2.09
CA ILE A 5 5.36 3.37 -0.75
C ILE A 5 6.28 2.15 -0.76
N GLN A 6 7.55 2.35 -0.39
CA GLN A 6 8.52 1.26 -0.31
C GLN A 6 8.15 0.31 0.83
N TYR A 7 7.90 -0.97 0.52
CA TYR A 7 7.35 -1.91 1.50
C TYR A 7 8.24 -2.10 2.74
N TYR A 8 9.55 -2.21 2.56
CA TYR A 8 10.53 -2.48 3.61
C TYR A 8 10.83 -1.26 4.47
N THR A 9 11.05 -0.08 3.90
CA THR A 9 11.40 1.14 4.64
C THR A 9 10.18 1.94 5.08
N GLY A 10 9.05 1.83 4.39
CA GLY A 10 7.84 2.62 4.62
C GLY A 10 7.89 4.03 4.01
N GLN A 11 8.93 4.35 3.23
CA GLN A 11 9.06 5.63 2.54
C GLN A 11 7.94 5.82 1.50
N LEU A 12 7.19 6.91 1.64
CA LEU A 12 6.28 7.43 0.62
C LEU A 12 7.08 8.32 -0.33
N PHE A 13 7.07 7.98 -1.61
CA PHE A 13 7.76 8.74 -2.63
C PHE A 13 6.89 9.87 -3.18
N ASP A 14 7.52 10.99 -3.54
CA ASP A 14 6.87 12.10 -4.25
C ASP A 14 6.59 11.70 -5.71
N MET A 15 5.44 11.05 -5.92
CA MET A 15 5.03 10.50 -7.22
C MET A 15 4.85 11.60 -8.26
N GLN A 16 4.42 12.80 -7.87
CA GLN A 16 4.26 13.92 -8.79
C GLN A 16 5.63 14.37 -9.33
N ARG A 17 6.60 14.59 -8.43
CA ARG A 17 7.95 14.99 -8.83
C ARG A 17 8.66 13.92 -9.64
N ILE A 18 8.51 12.64 -9.26
CA ILE A 18 9.08 11.51 -10.02
C ILE A 18 8.46 11.43 -11.41
N THR A 19 7.15 11.64 -11.53
CA THR A 19 6.46 11.64 -12.82
C THR A 19 6.98 12.75 -13.73
N ALA A 20 7.08 13.98 -13.22
CA ALA A 20 7.64 15.10 -13.96
C ALA A 20 9.09 14.83 -14.42
N ALA A 21 9.93 14.24 -13.56
CA ALA A 21 11.30 13.88 -13.90
C ALA A 21 11.39 12.80 -14.99
N ALA A 22 10.51 11.79 -14.95
CA ALA A 22 10.45 10.75 -15.98
C ALA A 22 10.03 11.34 -17.34
N HIS A 23 8.98 12.17 -17.33
CA HIS A 23 8.49 12.83 -18.55
C HIS A 23 9.52 13.77 -19.18
N ALA A 24 10.32 14.47 -18.36
CA ALA A 24 11.38 15.37 -18.85
C ALA A 24 12.46 14.66 -19.69
N VAL A 25 12.62 13.35 -19.52
CA VAL A 25 13.54 12.52 -20.32
C VAL A 25 12.82 11.62 -21.34
N GLY A 26 11.52 11.84 -21.55
CA GLY A 26 10.70 11.06 -22.47
C GLY A 26 10.33 9.66 -21.98
N ALA A 27 10.55 9.35 -20.69
CA ALA A 27 10.17 8.08 -20.09
C ALA A 27 8.73 8.13 -19.55
N LEU A 28 8.08 6.95 -19.48
CA LEU A 28 6.79 6.79 -18.82
C LEU A 28 6.95 6.62 -17.31
N ALA A 29 6.05 7.21 -16.54
CA ALA A 29 5.99 7.11 -15.09
C ALA A 29 4.87 6.15 -14.68
N GLY A 30 5.24 5.04 -14.03
CA GLY A 30 4.26 4.11 -13.49
C GLY A 30 4.58 3.64 -12.08
N PHE A 31 3.54 3.34 -11.30
CA PHE A 31 3.69 3.05 -9.88
C PHE A 31 2.98 1.76 -9.41
N ASP A 32 3.67 0.99 -8.58
CA ASP A 32 3.07 -0.04 -7.74
C ASP A 32 2.55 0.62 -6.46
N LEU A 33 1.23 0.68 -6.33
CA LEU A 33 0.52 1.31 -5.23
C LEU A 33 0.06 0.32 -4.17
N ALA A 34 0.58 -0.92 -4.15
CA ALA A 34 0.17 -1.94 -3.20
C ALA A 34 0.27 -1.51 -1.73
N HIS A 35 1.23 -0.64 -1.39
CA HIS A 35 1.34 -0.05 -0.05
C HIS A 35 0.76 1.37 0.06
N ALA A 36 0.36 2.00 -1.04
CA ALA A 36 -0.07 3.39 -1.07
C ALA A 36 -1.60 3.55 -1.15
N ILE A 37 -2.29 2.73 -1.95
CA ILE A 37 -3.75 2.79 -2.10
C ILE A 37 -4.43 2.51 -0.74
N GLY A 38 -5.38 3.37 -0.34
CA GLY A 38 -6.03 3.28 0.98
C GLY A 38 -5.14 3.67 2.18
N ASN A 39 -3.89 4.11 1.96
CA ASN A 39 -2.93 4.50 3.00
C ASN A 39 -2.54 5.98 2.90
N ALA A 40 -2.18 6.43 1.69
CA ALA A 40 -1.88 7.82 1.39
C ALA A 40 -2.93 8.41 0.43
N PRO A 41 -3.20 9.73 0.46
CA PRO A 41 -3.96 10.40 -0.59
C PRO A 41 -3.22 10.29 -1.93
N LEU A 42 -3.96 10.03 -3.01
CA LEU A 42 -3.43 9.83 -4.35
C LEU A 42 -4.21 10.65 -5.36
N GLU A 43 -3.51 11.41 -6.20
CA GLU A 43 -4.11 12.24 -7.26
C GLU A 43 -3.48 11.88 -8.62
N LEU A 44 -3.51 10.59 -8.98
CA LEU A 44 -2.75 10.02 -10.10
C LEU A 44 -2.95 10.79 -11.43
N HIS A 45 -4.19 11.16 -11.71
CA HIS A 45 -4.54 11.92 -12.91
C HIS A 45 -3.94 13.34 -12.87
N ALA A 46 -4.11 14.07 -11.77
CA ALA A 46 -3.57 15.43 -11.64
C ALA A 46 -2.02 15.44 -11.64
N TRP A 47 -1.40 14.36 -11.16
CA TRP A 47 0.06 14.19 -11.19
C TRP A 47 0.59 13.75 -12.55
N GLY A 48 -0.28 13.41 -13.50
CA GLY A 48 0.11 12.95 -14.83
C GLY A 48 0.73 11.57 -14.85
N VAL A 49 0.51 10.74 -13.82
CA VAL A 49 1.02 9.34 -13.79
C VAL A 49 0.51 8.60 -15.01
N ASP A 50 1.35 7.85 -15.74
CA ASP A 50 0.92 7.18 -16.97
C ASP A 50 0.08 5.93 -16.68
N PHE A 51 0.51 5.13 -15.71
CA PHE A 51 -0.19 3.92 -15.29
C PHE A 51 0.15 3.55 -13.84
N ALA A 52 -0.73 2.81 -13.18
CA ALA A 52 -0.45 2.27 -11.86
C ALA A 52 -1.15 0.94 -11.64
N THR A 53 -0.70 0.17 -10.67
CA THR A 53 -1.33 -1.09 -10.25
C THR A 53 -1.35 -1.19 -8.73
N TRP A 54 -2.29 -1.96 -8.17
CA TRP A 54 -2.33 -2.23 -6.74
C TRP A 54 -3.05 -3.53 -6.42
N CYS A 55 -2.85 -4.02 -5.20
CA CYS A 55 -3.68 -5.06 -4.61
C CYS A 55 -4.79 -4.46 -3.74
N SER A 56 -5.87 -5.22 -3.52
CA SER A 56 -6.98 -4.81 -2.65
C SER A 56 -6.95 -5.47 -1.25
N TYR A 57 -6.14 -6.52 -1.07
CA TYR A 57 -6.12 -7.31 0.17
C TYR A 57 -5.25 -6.74 1.29
N LYS A 58 -4.61 -5.58 1.07
CA LYS A 58 -3.82 -4.87 2.10
C LYS A 58 -4.69 -3.81 2.79
N TYR A 59 -4.36 -2.53 2.61
CA TYR A 59 -5.07 -1.44 3.28
C TYR A 59 -6.55 -1.35 2.86
N LEU A 60 -6.90 -1.77 1.64
CA LEU A 60 -8.28 -1.80 1.17
C LEU A 60 -9.12 -2.97 1.75
N ASN A 61 -8.57 -3.78 2.68
CA ASN A 61 -9.31 -4.77 3.48
C ASN A 61 -10.22 -5.74 2.70
N SER A 62 -9.89 -6.03 1.44
CA SER A 62 -10.81 -6.74 0.55
C SER A 62 -10.75 -8.27 0.68
N GLY A 63 -10.17 -8.81 1.74
CA GLY A 63 -10.02 -10.26 1.92
C GLY A 63 -8.84 -10.87 1.14
N PRO A 64 -8.48 -12.13 1.43
CA PRO A 64 -7.21 -12.72 1.01
C PRO A 64 -7.13 -12.94 -0.50
N GLY A 65 -6.11 -12.38 -1.16
CA GLY A 65 -5.83 -12.62 -2.58
C GLY A 65 -6.94 -12.14 -3.52
N ASN A 66 -7.76 -11.18 -3.09
CA ASN A 66 -8.86 -10.64 -3.89
C ASN A 66 -8.34 -9.81 -5.09
N VAL A 67 -9.25 -9.37 -5.96
CA VAL A 67 -9.04 -8.60 -7.18
C VAL A 67 -8.02 -7.48 -7.00
N SER A 68 -7.18 -7.26 -7.99
CA SER A 68 -6.29 -6.09 -8.07
C SER A 68 -6.99 -4.93 -8.78
N GLY A 69 -6.34 -3.77 -8.77
CA GLY A 69 -6.73 -2.66 -9.63
C GLY A 69 -5.58 -2.21 -10.52
N ILE A 70 -5.96 -1.59 -11.63
CA ILE A 70 -5.06 -0.89 -12.52
C ILE A 70 -5.59 0.52 -12.77
N TYR A 71 -4.68 1.41 -13.05
CA TYR A 71 -4.96 2.75 -13.53
C TYR A 71 -4.20 2.94 -14.83
N VAL A 72 -4.87 3.53 -15.81
CA VAL A 72 -4.30 3.94 -17.09
C VAL A 72 -4.76 5.38 -17.30
N HIS A 73 -3.81 6.30 -17.47
CA HIS A 73 -4.16 7.69 -17.72
C HIS A 73 -4.95 7.83 -19.01
N GLU A 74 -5.98 8.68 -19.02
CA GLU A 74 -6.85 8.88 -20.18
C GLU A 74 -6.12 9.25 -21.48
N ARG A 75 -4.91 9.83 -21.42
CA ARG A 75 -4.08 10.13 -22.60
C ARG A 75 -3.70 8.87 -23.39
N TRP A 76 -3.80 7.70 -22.76
CA TRP A 76 -3.56 6.38 -23.33
C TRP A 76 -4.85 5.63 -23.69
N ALA A 77 -6.04 6.23 -23.48
CA ALA A 77 -7.31 5.53 -23.56
C ALA A 77 -7.71 5.10 -24.98
N GLU A 78 -7.32 5.86 -26.00
CA GLU A 78 -7.64 5.60 -27.42
C GLU A 78 -6.42 5.09 -28.19
N ARG A 79 -5.57 4.29 -27.55
CA ARG A 79 -4.32 3.79 -28.14
C ARG A 79 -4.38 2.29 -28.39
N PRO A 80 -5.11 1.82 -29.44
CA PRO A 80 -5.28 0.40 -29.71
C PRO A 80 -3.98 -0.32 -30.06
N ASP A 81 -2.93 0.41 -30.45
CA ASP A 81 -1.60 -0.07 -30.80
C ASP A 81 -0.71 -0.45 -29.60
N LEU A 82 -1.09 -0.09 -28.37
CA LEU A 82 -0.31 -0.48 -27.19
C LEU A 82 -0.23 -2.01 -27.04
N PRO A 83 0.95 -2.57 -26.70
CA PRO A 83 1.08 -4.00 -26.45
C PRO A 83 0.32 -4.37 -25.18
N ARG A 84 -0.72 -5.18 -25.34
CA ARG A 84 -1.52 -5.69 -24.23
C ARG A 84 -1.86 -7.17 -24.43
N PHE A 85 -2.03 -7.87 -23.33
CA PHE A 85 -2.69 -9.17 -23.35
C PHE A 85 -4.17 -8.91 -23.66
N GLY A 86 -4.62 -9.30 -24.85
CA GLY A 86 -6.02 -9.19 -25.24
C GLY A 86 -6.83 -10.35 -24.68
N GLY A 87 -7.94 -10.05 -24.02
CA GLY A 87 -8.91 -11.05 -23.59
C GLY A 87 -10.33 -10.58 -23.86
N TRP A 88 -11.27 -11.52 -23.95
CA TRP A 88 -12.64 -11.23 -24.40
C TRP A 88 -13.34 -10.16 -23.57
N TRP A 89 -13.02 -10.04 -22.28
CA TRP A 89 -13.61 -9.04 -21.39
C TRP A 89 -13.08 -7.63 -21.58
N GLY A 90 -11.91 -7.47 -22.22
CA GLY A 90 -11.34 -6.19 -22.64
C GLY A 90 -11.70 -5.82 -24.08
N HIS A 91 -12.39 -6.70 -24.81
CA HIS A 91 -12.90 -6.44 -26.15
C HIS A 91 -14.15 -5.55 -26.09
N ASP A 92 -14.34 -4.73 -27.13
CA ASP A 92 -15.52 -3.89 -27.36
C ASP A 92 -16.81 -4.59 -26.90
N GLU A 93 -17.56 -3.94 -26.00
CA GLU A 93 -18.72 -4.56 -25.36
C GLU A 93 -19.86 -4.88 -26.34
N GLY A 94 -20.06 -4.04 -27.37
CA GLY A 94 -21.10 -4.23 -28.37
C GLY A 94 -20.81 -5.37 -29.35
N GLU A 95 -19.53 -5.67 -29.58
CA GLU A 95 -19.07 -6.70 -30.52
C GLU A 95 -18.63 -8.00 -29.82
N ARG A 96 -18.38 -7.97 -28.50
CA ARG A 96 -17.77 -9.05 -27.70
C ARG A 96 -18.36 -10.44 -27.96
N PHE A 97 -19.68 -10.55 -28.03
CA PHE A 97 -20.38 -11.83 -28.18
C PHE A 97 -20.55 -12.28 -29.63
N LYS A 98 -20.15 -11.46 -30.62
CA LYS A 98 -20.06 -11.89 -32.02
C LYS A 98 -18.87 -12.83 -32.24
N MET A 99 -17.87 -12.78 -31.36
CA MET A 99 -16.68 -13.67 -31.37
C MET A 99 -15.92 -13.63 -32.70
N GLU A 100 -15.94 -12.48 -33.39
CA GLU A 100 -15.18 -12.30 -34.61
C GLU A 100 -13.67 -12.30 -34.34
N LYS A 101 -12.89 -12.59 -35.38
CA LYS A 101 -11.43 -12.54 -35.27
C LYS A 101 -10.97 -11.09 -35.17
N GLY A 102 -9.93 -10.87 -34.37
CA GLY A 102 -9.38 -9.55 -34.10
C GLY A 102 -9.74 -9.09 -32.70
N PHE A 103 -8.93 -8.18 -32.16
CA PHE A 103 -9.13 -7.64 -30.83
C PHE A 103 -9.27 -6.12 -30.92
N GLN A 104 -10.44 -5.61 -30.53
CA GLN A 104 -10.76 -4.20 -30.46
C GLN A 104 -10.83 -3.84 -28.97
N PRO A 105 -9.80 -3.21 -28.39
CA PRO A 105 -9.81 -2.87 -26.97
C PRO A 105 -10.92 -1.86 -26.67
N MET A 106 -11.59 -2.04 -25.53
CA MET A 106 -12.41 -0.97 -24.96
C MET A 106 -11.57 0.25 -24.56
N TYR A 107 -12.24 1.39 -24.48
CA TYR A 107 -11.65 2.66 -24.06
C TYR A 107 -10.98 2.57 -22.69
N GLY A 108 -9.77 3.14 -22.57
CA GLY A 108 -9.13 3.33 -21.27
C GLY A 108 -8.63 2.05 -20.61
N ALA A 109 -8.79 1.96 -19.29
CA ALA A 109 -8.35 0.82 -18.49
C ALA A 109 -9.18 -0.45 -18.76
N ASP A 110 -10.42 -0.31 -19.25
CA ASP A 110 -11.29 -1.45 -19.53
C ASP A 110 -10.74 -2.35 -20.64
N GLY A 111 -10.02 -1.78 -21.61
CA GLY A 111 -9.34 -2.53 -22.67
C GLY A 111 -8.23 -3.49 -22.19
N TRP A 112 -7.90 -3.47 -20.89
CA TRP A 112 -6.88 -4.33 -20.28
C TRP A 112 -7.46 -5.51 -19.50
N GLN A 113 -8.79 -5.62 -19.44
CA GLN A 113 -9.45 -6.76 -18.81
C GLN A 113 -9.25 -8.03 -19.66
N LEU A 114 -8.90 -9.14 -19.01
CA LEU A 114 -8.65 -10.42 -19.72
C LEU A 114 -9.87 -11.32 -19.73
N ALA A 115 -10.49 -11.49 -18.57
CA ALA A 115 -11.56 -12.43 -18.33
C ALA A 115 -12.67 -11.77 -17.50
N ASN A 116 -13.81 -12.46 -17.43
CA ASN A 116 -14.89 -12.05 -16.54
C ASN A 116 -14.42 -12.07 -15.09
N SER A 117 -14.95 -11.14 -14.29
CA SER A 117 -14.55 -10.98 -12.89
C SER A 117 -15.25 -11.99 -11.96
N ASN A 118 -14.60 -12.31 -10.84
CA ASN A 118 -15.19 -13.10 -9.77
C ASN A 118 -16.18 -12.24 -8.96
N VAL A 119 -17.48 -12.45 -9.18
CA VAL A 119 -18.55 -11.65 -8.57
C VAL A 119 -18.53 -11.68 -7.04
N LEU A 120 -18.25 -12.84 -6.42
CA LEU A 120 -18.21 -12.94 -4.96
C LEU A 120 -17.06 -12.13 -4.38
N ALA A 121 -15.90 -12.18 -5.04
CA ALA A 121 -14.72 -11.44 -4.64
C ALA A 121 -14.95 -9.92 -4.81
N LEU A 122 -15.59 -9.51 -5.91
CA LEU A 122 -16.00 -8.12 -6.13
C LEU A 122 -16.97 -7.62 -5.05
N TYR A 123 -17.91 -8.45 -4.58
CA TYR A 123 -18.83 -8.05 -3.52
C TYR A 123 -18.11 -7.79 -2.18
N ALA A 124 -17.14 -8.63 -1.81
CA ALA A 124 -16.30 -8.39 -0.64
C ALA A 124 -15.44 -7.12 -0.79
N HIS A 125 -14.95 -6.86 -2.01
CA HIS A 125 -14.22 -5.62 -2.31
C HIS A 125 -15.11 -4.39 -2.18
N GLN A 126 -16.34 -4.43 -2.71
CA GLN A 126 -17.32 -3.35 -2.61
C GLN A 126 -17.61 -2.99 -1.15
N ALA A 127 -17.89 -3.99 -0.30
CA ALA A 127 -18.15 -3.76 1.12
C ALA A 127 -16.98 -3.05 1.82
N ALA A 128 -15.74 -3.39 1.45
CA ALA A 128 -14.57 -2.70 1.99
C ALA A 128 -14.45 -1.26 1.45
N LEU A 129 -14.73 -1.02 0.17
CA LEU A 129 -14.74 0.33 -0.41
C LEU A 129 -15.83 1.22 0.19
N ASP A 130 -17.00 0.68 0.51
CA ASP A 130 -18.09 1.42 1.15
C ASP A 130 -17.62 2.03 2.49
N LEU A 131 -16.86 1.27 3.30
CA LEU A 131 -16.25 1.76 4.54
C LEU A 131 -15.23 2.86 4.28
N PHE A 132 -14.43 2.77 3.21
CA PHE A 132 -13.49 3.82 2.82
C PHE A 132 -14.21 5.09 2.36
N MET A 133 -15.32 4.96 1.64
CA MET A 133 -16.15 6.07 1.18
C MET A 133 -16.83 6.78 2.36
N GLU A 134 -17.34 6.02 3.33
CA GLU A 134 -17.90 6.55 4.56
C GLU A 134 -16.83 7.24 5.42
N ALA A 135 -15.68 6.58 5.62
CA ALA A 135 -14.60 7.10 6.47
C ALA A 135 -13.87 8.29 5.85
N GLY A 136 -13.70 8.31 4.53
CA GLY A 136 -13.00 9.35 3.77
C GLY A 136 -11.48 9.31 3.92
N ILE A 137 -10.75 9.28 2.80
CA ILE A 137 -9.29 9.11 2.79
C ILE A 137 -8.54 10.22 3.54
N LYS A 138 -9.05 11.47 3.54
CA LYS A 138 -8.43 12.59 4.27
C LYS A 138 -8.44 12.38 5.78
N ARG A 139 -9.59 12.00 6.36
CA ARG A 139 -9.71 11.71 7.80
C ARG A 139 -8.89 10.50 8.21
N LEU A 140 -8.86 9.46 7.36
CA LEU A 140 -8.01 8.30 7.58
C LEU A 140 -6.53 8.68 7.59
N ARG A 141 -6.11 9.54 6.65
CA ARG A 141 -4.74 10.03 6.59
C ARG A 141 -4.37 10.84 7.85
N GLU A 142 -5.22 11.78 8.27
CA GLU A 142 -5.02 12.57 9.49
C GLU A 142 -4.85 11.67 10.72
N LYS A 143 -5.73 10.68 10.91
CA LYS A 143 -5.62 9.70 12.01
C LYS A 143 -4.36 8.84 11.88
N SER A 144 -3.99 8.44 10.66
CA SER A 144 -2.77 7.67 10.42
C SER A 144 -1.52 8.44 10.84
N GLU A 145 -1.42 9.72 10.50
CA GLU A 145 -0.28 10.56 10.88
C GLU A 145 -0.16 10.66 12.40
N GLN A 146 -1.28 10.84 13.10
CA GLN A 146 -1.35 10.86 14.56
C GLN A 146 -0.99 9.52 15.20
N LEU A 147 -1.55 8.40 14.73
CA LEU A 147 -1.25 7.06 15.25
C LEU A 147 0.22 6.69 15.10
N THR A 148 0.79 6.93 13.92
CA THR A 148 2.20 6.61 13.67
C THR A 148 3.14 7.57 14.41
N ALA A 149 2.79 8.85 14.55
CA ALA A 149 3.53 9.79 15.39
C ALA A 149 3.47 9.39 16.87
N TYR A 150 2.30 8.95 17.36
CA TYR A 150 2.14 8.44 18.72
C TYR A 150 2.96 7.17 18.95
N LEU A 151 3.00 6.26 17.97
CA LEU A 151 3.89 5.09 18.02
C LEU A 151 5.34 5.52 18.15
N ALA A 152 5.81 6.44 17.29
CA ALA A 152 7.19 6.95 17.38
C ALA A 152 7.48 7.64 18.72
N PHE A 153 6.52 8.39 19.26
CA PHE A 153 6.61 9.02 20.58
C PHE A 153 6.76 7.99 21.71
N CYS A 154 5.87 6.99 21.76
CA CYS A 154 5.91 5.92 22.77
C CYS A 154 7.21 5.14 22.71
N LEU A 155 7.66 4.78 21.49
CA LEU A 155 8.97 4.16 21.27
C LEU A 155 10.11 5.05 21.79
N GLY A 156 10.04 6.36 21.56
CA GLY A 156 11.02 7.33 22.07
C GLY A 156 11.09 7.43 23.60
N LYS A 157 10.09 6.92 24.34
CA LYS A 157 10.10 6.85 25.81
C LYS A 157 10.83 5.63 26.37
N ILE A 158 11.11 4.63 25.53
CA ILE A 158 11.85 3.43 25.93
C ILE A 158 13.35 3.77 25.97
N GLY A 159 13.91 3.87 27.18
CA GLY A 159 15.29 4.37 27.39
C GLY A 159 16.37 3.59 26.64
N THR A 160 16.23 2.27 26.55
CA THR A 160 17.20 1.38 25.89
C THR A 160 16.94 1.19 24.40
N LEU A 161 15.87 1.77 23.82
CA LEU A 161 15.44 1.45 22.46
C LEU A 161 16.56 1.67 21.43
N LYS A 162 17.27 2.80 21.53
CA LYS A 162 18.33 3.17 20.56
C LYS A 162 19.51 2.20 20.56
N GLU A 163 19.69 1.41 21.61
CA GLU A 163 20.72 0.37 21.68
C GLU A 163 20.36 -0.80 20.77
N TRP A 164 19.07 -1.10 20.64
CA TRP A 164 18.54 -2.30 19.97
C TRP A 164 17.93 -2.03 18.59
N VAL A 165 17.27 -0.88 18.43
CA VAL A 165 16.41 -0.59 17.29
C VAL A 165 16.78 0.75 16.66
N ARG A 166 16.81 0.76 15.32
CA ARG A 166 16.79 1.97 14.49
C ARG A 166 15.49 2.02 13.72
N ILE A 167 14.74 3.11 13.84
CA ILE A 167 13.60 3.36 12.95
C ILE A 167 14.16 3.82 11.60
N ILE A 168 13.91 3.05 10.54
CA ILE A 168 14.42 3.35 9.19
C ILE A 168 13.37 4.05 8.30
N THR A 169 12.12 4.07 8.75
CA THR A 169 11.08 4.88 8.10
C THR A 169 11.39 6.36 8.28
N PRO A 170 11.22 7.21 7.25
CA PRO A 170 11.35 8.67 7.37
C PRO A 170 10.55 9.23 8.54
N ALA A 171 11.09 10.25 9.21
CA ALA A 171 10.44 10.84 10.39
C ALA A 171 9.30 11.79 9.98
N GLU A 172 9.49 12.45 8.84
CA GLU A 172 8.60 13.41 8.20
C GLU A 172 7.27 12.72 7.86
N PRO A 173 6.13 13.17 8.42
CA PRO A 173 4.82 12.54 8.19
C PRO A 173 4.48 12.37 6.70
N GLU A 174 4.76 13.38 5.89
CA GLU A 174 4.54 13.43 4.45
C GLU A 174 5.40 12.43 3.66
N ALA A 175 6.51 11.96 4.23
CA ALA A 175 7.43 11.03 3.59
C ALA A 175 7.19 9.56 3.98
N ARG A 176 6.05 9.24 4.62
CA ARG A 176 5.69 7.88 5.02
C ARG A 176 4.18 7.60 4.99
N GLY A 177 3.84 6.31 4.99
CA GLY A 177 2.49 5.83 5.28
C GLY A 177 2.25 5.62 6.78
N CYS A 178 1.33 4.70 7.11
CA CYS A 178 1.03 4.33 8.50
C CYS A 178 2.08 3.40 9.17
N GLN A 179 3.03 2.86 8.40
CA GLN A 179 4.05 1.92 8.86
C GLN A 179 5.22 2.63 9.58
N LEU A 180 5.77 2.00 10.62
CA LEU A 180 7.16 2.15 11.03
C LEU A 180 7.92 0.83 10.88
N SER A 181 9.09 0.92 10.29
CA SER A 181 10.05 -0.17 10.13
C SER A 181 11.13 -0.05 11.20
N LEU A 182 11.15 -1.02 12.10
CA LEU A 182 12.06 -1.13 13.23
C LEU A 182 13.19 -2.07 12.83
N GLN A 183 14.34 -1.53 12.40
CA GLN A 183 15.54 -2.32 12.15
C GLN A 183 16.17 -2.72 13.49
N VAL A 184 16.23 -4.02 13.75
CA VAL A 184 16.74 -4.57 15.01
C VAL A 184 18.18 -5.03 14.83
N LYS A 185 19.11 -4.46 15.59
CA LYS A 185 20.55 -4.67 15.40
C LYS A 185 21.01 -6.12 15.66
N LYS A 186 20.38 -6.80 16.62
CA LYS A 186 20.73 -8.17 17.05
C LYS A 186 19.48 -8.92 17.50
N GLY A 187 19.41 -10.21 17.21
CA GLY A 187 18.33 -11.08 17.72
C GLY A 187 16.92 -10.73 17.23
N GLY A 188 16.78 -9.94 16.16
CA GLY A 188 15.49 -9.37 15.74
C GLY A 188 14.39 -10.40 15.51
N LYS A 189 14.71 -11.57 14.94
CA LYS A 189 13.73 -12.63 14.71
C LYS A 189 13.20 -13.21 16.03
N ALA A 190 14.07 -13.44 17.01
CA ALA A 190 13.65 -13.92 18.32
C ALA A 190 12.79 -12.88 19.05
N LEU A 191 13.14 -11.59 18.96
CA LEU A 191 12.32 -10.50 19.49
C LEU A 191 10.93 -10.46 18.81
N PHE A 192 10.89 -10.56 17.48
CA PHE A 192 9.64 -10.64 16.72
C PHE A 192 8.77 -11.82 17.14
N ASP A 193 9.36 -13.01 17.26
CA ASP A 193 8.64 -14.22 17.67
C ASP A 193 8.07 -14.10 19.09
N ALA A 194 8.82 -13.47 20.00
CA ALA A 194 8.36 -13.22 21.37
C ALA A 194 7.17 -12.23 21.40
N LEU A 195 7.23 -11.15 20.62
CA LEU A 195 6.11 -10.22 20.46
C LEU A 195 4.88 -10.90 19.85
N TYR A 196 5.08 -11.72 18.82
CA TYR A 196 4.01 -12.48 18.15
C TYR A 196 3.33 -13.47 19.11
N ALA A 197 4.12 -14.18 19.94
CA ALA A 197 3.59 -15.07 20.97
C ALA A 197 2.73 -14.34 22.03
N ARG A 198 2.88 -13.02 22.15
CA ARG A 198 2.08 -12.15 23.02
C ARG A 198 0.92 -11.45 22.30
N GLY A 199 0.62 -11.86 21.07
CA GLY A 199 -0.53 -11.37 20.29
C GLY A 199 -0.25 -10.12 19.46
N VAL A 200 1.00 -9.66 19.37
CA VAL A 200 1.36 -8.55 18.47
C VAL A 200 1.54 -9.10 17.06
N VAL A 201 0.56 -8.85 16.19
CA VAL A 201 0.65 -9.21 14.78
C VAL A 201 1.32 -8.08 13.99
N GLY A 202 2.58 -8.30 13.64
CA GLY A 202 3.35 -7.47 12.71
C GLY A 202 3.91 -8.30 11.57
N ASP A 203 4.93 -7.77 10.89
CA ASP A 203 5.58 -8.48 9.79
C ASP A 203 7.11 -8.44 9.93
N TRP A 204 7.74 -9.61 9.89
CA TRP A 204 9.19 -9.77 9.86
C TRP A 204 9.70 -9.69 8.43
N ARG A 205 10.70 -8.85 8.19
CA ARG A 205 11.40 -8.77 6.91
C ARG A 205 12.88 -8.99 7.09
N HIS A 206 13.38 -9.98 6.36
CA HIS A 206 14.79 -10.23 6.27
C HIS A 206 15.54 -8.99 5.75
N PRO A 207 16.76 -8.74 6.26
CA PRO A 207 17.44 -9.57 7.25
C PRO A 207 17.02 -9.31 8.72
N ASP A 208 16.48 -8.14 9.05
CA ASP A 208 16.52 -7.62 10.42
C ASP A 208 15.40 -6.62 10.79
N VAL A 209 14.30 -6.52 10.02
CA VAL A 209 13.26 -5.50 10.24
C VAL A 209 11.95 -6.09 10.75
N ILE A 210 11.42 -5.49 11.81
CA ILE A 210 10.03 -5.64 12.24
C ILE A 210 9.23 -4.46 11.69
N ARG A 211 8.19 -4.73 10.89
CA ARG A 211 7.27 -3.71 10.39
C ARG A 211 6.00 -3.71 11.23
N ILE A 212 5.64 -2.55 11.75
CA ILE A 212 4.41 -2.32 12.51
C ILE A 212 3.66 -1.18 11.83
N ALA A 213 2.39 -1.41 11.50
CA ALA A 213 1.59 -0.49 10.70
C ALA A 213 0.21 -0.29 11.33
N PRO A 214 0.08 0.53 12.39
CA PRO A 214 -1.22 0.85 12.98
C PRO A 214 -2.10 1.53 11.93
N THR A 215 -3.12 0.83 11.45
CA THR A 215 -4.00 1.32 10.39
C THR A 215 -5.11 2.20 10.99
N PRO A 216 -5.45 3.34 10.37
CA PRO A 216 -6.42 4.28 10.93
C PRO A 216 -7.85 3.72 10.96
N MET A 217 -8.18 2.74 10.10
CA MET A 217 -9.52 2.17 10.00
C MET A 217 -9.97 1.53 11.32
N TYR A 218 -9.11 0.70 11.93
CA TYR A 218 -9.52 -0.14 13.05
C TYR A 218 -8.55 -0.14 14.22
N ASN A 219 -7.32 0.38 14.09
CA ASN A 219 -6.42 0.46 15.24
C ASN A 219 -6.70 1.67 16.14
N GLN A 220 -6.40 1.47 17.42
CA GLN A 220 -6.62 2.43 18.50
C GLN A 220 -5.29 2.91 19.09
N TYR A 221 -5.30 4.09 19.71
CA TYR A 221 -4.13 4.63 20.40
C TYR A 221 -3.68 3.75 21.58
N GLU A 222 -4.62 3.13 22.29
CA GLU A 222 -4.31 2.22 23.40
C GLU A 222 -3.49 1.01 22.94
N GLU A 223 -3.81 0.44 21.77
CA GLU A 223 -3.05 -0.68 21.20
C GLU A 223 -1.61 -0.29 20.86
N VAL A 224 -1.42 0.94 20.35
CA VAL A 224 -0.08 1.51 20.07
C VAL A 224 0.73 1.65 21.36
N TYR A 225 0.11 2.15 22.43
CA TYR A 225 0.76 2.26 23.74
C TYR A 225 1.13 0.88 24.30
N ARG A 226 0.17 -0.06 24.26
CA ARG A 226 0.38 -1.44 24.71
C ARG A 226 1.52 -2.11 23.93
N PHE A 227 1.60 -1.92 22.62
CA PHE A 227 2.72 -2.43 21.82
C PHE A 227 4.07 -1.92 22.34
N ALA A 228 4.19 -0.62 22.64
CA ALA A 228 5.44 -0.05 23.15
C ALA A 228 5.83 -0.64 24.52
N GLN A 229 4.85 -0.88 25.41
CA GLN A 229 5.09 -1.54 26.69
C GLN A 229 5.59 -2.98 26.51
N LEU A 230 4.94 -3.76 25.64
CA LEU A 230 5.34 -5.13 25.34
C LEU A 230 6.75 -5.17 24.74
N LEU A 231 7.08 -4.24 23.84
CA LEU A 231 8.42 -4.12 23.27
C LEU A 231 9.47 -3.81 24.34
N GLU A 232 9.21 -2.87 25.24
CA GLU A 232 10.12 -2.56 26.34
C GLU A 232 10.38 -3.77 27.24
N GLU A 233 9.33 -4.50 27.60
CA GLU A 233 9.44 -5.71 28.41
C GLU A 233 10.25 -6.81 27.72
N GLU A 234 10.03 -7.04 26.42
CA GLU A 234 10.82 -8.04 25.68
C GLU A 234 12.27 -7.60 25.54
N LEU A 235 12.55 -6.33 25.24
CA LEU A 235 13.93 -5.82 25.14
C LEU A 235 14.71 -6.04 26.45
N LYS A 236 14.07 -5.90 27.62
CA LYS A 236 14.68 -6.18 28.94
C LYS A 236 15.07 -7.66 29.14
N ARG A 237 14.45 -8.59 28.40
CA ARG A 237 14.77 -10.03 28.46
C ARG A 237 15.93 -10.42 27.55
N PHE A 238 16.26 -9.58 26.58
CA PHE A 238 17.37 -9.79 25.64
C PHE A 238 18.66 -9.05 26.05
N THR A 239 18.57 -8.05 26.94
CA THR A 239 19.70 -7.49 27.71
C THR A 239 20.12 -8.41 28.84
#